data_AF-A0A0G1AEP0-F1
#
_entry.id   AF-A0A0G1AEP0-F1
#
_cell.length_a   1.000
_cell.length_b   1.000
_cell.length_c   1.000
_cell.angle_alpha   90.00
_cell.angle_beta   90.00
_cell.angle_gamma   90.00
#
_symmetry.space_group_name_H-M   'P 1'
#
loop_
_entity.id
_entity.type
_entity.pdbx_description
1 polymer ?
#
loop_
_entity_poly.entity_id
_entity_poly.type
_entity_poly.pdbx_seq_one_letter_code
_entity_poly.pdbx_strand_id
1 'polypeptide(L)'
;MQLEFKQHPAALLFSLVFLMVTTSNVFASTYGEDKYGAEIYSRGEEEDAGCTRDHPTGDIRVISISSGDTHLKIVFEGVEGKYNEFETRWGINESLLKEESKSEVFGNRSTRSYVIEDLNPSTFYFVKVRALNGCAKGEWSAAVRGRTLDRAAAGNVKTTEIVDYTSIAATPGESSGSEEISSAPAQVLTHTLNVKVVNAAGNPVPGVSVVITALGVSAVTDYQGLVTFEKIETGWYEITTEALGIKGTQSVNVDGEGSSVIAVTIKVGSSVEKSPEKPSLVWLVGLLPLSIIVYALVRKLFAKKVLY
;
A
#
# COMPACT_ATOMS: atom_id res chain seq x y z
N MET A 1 -57.23 -61.02 -16.46
CA MET A 1 -57.82 -61.97 -15.49
C MET A 1 -57.30 -61.58 -14.12
N GLN A 2 -58.22 -61.46 -13.16
CA GLN A 2 -58.08 -61.21 -11.72
C GLN A 2 -57.59 -59.81 -11.26
N LEU A 3 -58.59 -59.06 -10.79
CA LEU A 3 -58.49 -58.07 -9.71
C LEU A 3 -58.08 -58.79 -8.41
N GLU A 4 -57.37 -58.09 -7.52
CA GLU A 4 -57.87 -57.95 -6.16
C GLU A 4 -57.65 -56.53 -5.65
N PHE A 5 -58.69 -56.03 -5.02
CA PHE A 5 -58.91 -54.68 -4.54
C PHE A 5 -59.32 -54.86 -3.08
N LYS A 6 -58.64 -54.20 -2.14
CA LYS A 6 -59.24 -53.77 -0.87
C LYS A 6 -58.27 -52.84 -0.13
N GLN A 7 -58.63 -51.79 0.60
CA GLN A 7 -59.77 -50.85 0.70
C GLN A 7 -59.38 -50.00 1.94
N HIS A 8 -59.09 -48.70 1.73
CA HIS A 8 -59.52 -47.48 2.49
C HIS A 8 -60.02 -47.58 3.97
N PRO A 9 -60.28 -46.46 4.70
CA PRO A 9 -59.83 -45.04 4.65
C PRO A 9 -59.63 -44.41 6.07
N ALA A 10 -59.72 -43.08 6.14
CA ALA A 10 -60.00 -42.19 7.30
C ALA A 10 -58.76 -41.46 7.87
N ALA A 11 -58.49 -40.21 7.49
CA ALA A 11 -59.23 -38.98 7.83
C ALA A 11 -59.23 -38.67 9.34
N LEU A 12 -58.40 -37.70 9.76
CA LEU A 12 -58.85 -36.60 10.61
C LEU A 12 -57.81 -35.46 10.67
N LEU A 13 -58.29 -34.26 10.35
CA LEU A 13 -57.67 -32.97 10.63
C LEU A 13 -57.33 -32.84 12.12
N PHE A 14 -56.21 -32.19 12.46
CA PHE A 14 -56.22 -31.08 13.43
C PHE A 14 -54.97 -30.20 13.30
N SER A 15 -55.25 -28.89 13.30
CA SER A 15 -54.37 -27.73 13.37
C SER A 15 -53.35 -27.78 14.52
N LEU A 16 -52.11 -27.33 14.30
CA LEU A 16 -51.52 -26.14 14.96
C LEU A 16 -50.00 -26.02 14.67
N VAL A 17 -49.62 -24.86 14.14
CA VAL A 17 -48.49 -24.01 14.57
C VAL A 17 -47.30 -24.71 15.26
N PHE A 18 -46.15 -24.80 14.57
CA PHE A 18 -44.88 -24.36 15.16
C PHE A 18 -43.89 -23.95 14.06
N LEU A 19 -43.55 -22.67 14.08
CA LEU A 19 -42.55 -22.00 13.25
C LEU A 19 -41.17 -22.34 13.86
N MET A 20 -40.30 -23.02 13.12
CA MET A 20 -38.87 -23.05 13.43
C MET A 20 -38.08 -22.78 12.15
N VAL A 21 -37.76 -21.50 11.99
CA VAL A 21 -36.75 -20.99 11.08
C VAL A 21 -35.39 -21.25 11.74
N THR A 22 -34.56 -22.11 11.18
CA THR A 22 -33.12 -22.11 11.47
C THR A 22 -32.43 -21.22 10.45
N THR A 23 -32.35 -19.92 10.72
CA THR A 23 -31.40 -19.03 10.05
C THR A 23 -30.01 -19.30 10.62
N SER A 24 -29.13 -19.81 9.78
CA SER A 24 -27.68 -19.77 9.97
C SER A 24 -27.24 -18.31 10.10
N ASN A 25 -26.51 -18.02 11.19
CA ASN A 25 -25.92 -16.73 11.48
C ASN A 25 -24.95 -16.30 10.37
N VAL A 26 -25.19 -15.14 9.78
CA VAL A 26 -24.16 -14.34 9.10
C VAL A 26 -23.99 -13.08 9.94
N PHE A 27 -22.81 -12.91 10.52
CA PHE A 27 -22.42 -11.66 11.16
C PHE A 27 -22.17 -10.61 10.09
N ALA A 28 -23.10 -9.66 9.96
CA ALA A 28 -22.86 -8.36 9.37
C ALA A 28 -22.95 -7.34 10.50
N SER A 29 -21.83 -6.78 10.95
CA SER A 29 -21.83 -5.60 11.81
C SER A 29 -21.99 -4.36 10.94
N THR A 30 -23.25 -3.99 10.71
CA THR A 30 -23.63 -2.61 10.37
C THR A 30 -23.49 -1.77 11.63
N TYR A 31 -22.71 -0.68 11.55
CA TYR A 31 -22.73 0.37 12.57
C TYR A 31 -23.76 1.41 12.12
N GLY A 32 -24.82 1.56 12.92
CA GLY A 32 -25.90 2.52 12.71
C GLY A 32 -25.64 3.83 13.43
N GLU A 33 -26.07 4.92 12.79
CA GLU A 33 -26.35 6.20 13.41
C GLU A 33 -27.43 6.04 14.48
N ASP A 34 -27.25 6.64 15.66
CA ASP A 34 -28.37 6.99 16.56
C ASP A 34 -28.10 8.36 17.19
N LYS A 35 -29.09 9.27 17.04
CA LYS A 35 -29.17 10.58 17.68
C LYS A 35 -30.11 10.51 18.89
N TYR A 36 -29.74 11.26 19.94
CA TYR A 36 -30.50 11.66 21.14
C TYR A 36 -30.64 10.67 22.31
N GLY A 37 -30.07 11.07 23.45
CA GLY A 37 -30.66 10.79 24.77
C GLY A 37 -29.67 10.51 25.91
N ALA A 38 -29.08 11.54 26.52
CA ALA A 38 -28.70 11.54 27.95
C ALA A 38 -28.30 12.94 28.42
N GLU A 39 -29.23 13.65 29.07
CA GLU A 39 -28.90 14.69 30.04
C GLU A 39 -28.79 14.05 31.43
N ILE A 40 -27.89 14.62 32.23
CA ILE A 40 -27.81 14.66 33.71
C ILE A 40 -27.59 13.35 34.49
N TYR A 41 -26.31 12.97 34.65
CA TYR A 41 -25.73 12.61 35.97
C TYR A 41 -24.25 13.03 36.06
N SER A 42 -24.01 14.03 36.90
CA SER A 42 -22.85 14.27 37.78
C SER A 42 -21.43 13.90 37.32
N ARG A 43 -20.68 14.96 36.96
CA ARG A 43 -19.35 15.34 37.47
C ARG A 43 -18.52 14.21 38.13
N GLY A 44 -17.91 13.38 37.29
CA GLY A 44 -16.52 13.01 37.48
C GLY A 44 -15.70 13.95 36.58
N GLU A 45 -14.73 14.65 37.14
CA GLU A 45 -13.60 15.13 36.34
C GLU A 45 -12.89 13.89 35.80
N GLU A 46 -13.36 13.36 34.67
CA GLU A 46 -12.42 12.79 33.72
C GLU A 46 -11.50 13.96 33.37
N GLU A 47 -10.24 13.87 33.75
CA GLU A 47 -9.19 14.62 33.08
C GLU A 47 -9.38 14.31 31.59
N ASP A 48 -10.07 15.22 30.89
CA ASP A 48 -10.01 15.35 29.46
C ASP A 48 -8.51 15.33 29.16
N ALA A 49 -8.02 14.20 28.65
CA ALA A 49 -6.67 14.07 28.15
C ALA A 49 -6.63 14.88 26.85
N GLY A 50 -6.84 16.19 27.01
CA GLY A 50 -7.01 17.18 26.00
C GLY A 50 -5.76 17.11 25.17
N CYS A 51 -5.94 16.62 23.95
CA CYS A 51 -4.85 16.48 23.02
C CYS A 51 -4.21 17.87 22.86
N THR A 52 -2.90 17.92 23.10
CA THR A 52 -2.16 19.17 23.20
C THR A 52 -2.12 19.83 21.82
N ARG A 53 -2.37 21.14 21.74
CA ARG A 53 -2.22 21.92 20.50
C ARG A 53 -0.77 22.02 20.01
N ASP A 54 0.17 21.48 20.77
CA ASP A 54 1.55 21.34 20.37
C ASP A 54 1.62 20.47 19.11
N HIS A 55 2.29 21.00 18.09
CA HIS A 55 2.49 20.30 16.84
C HIS A 55 3.41 19.08 17.09
N PRO A 56 3.14 17.92 16.45
CA PRO A 56 4.10 16.84 16.39
C PRO A 56 5.48 17.35 15.99
N THR A 57 6.49 17.05 16.80
CA THR A 57 7.89 17.42 16.58
C THR A 57 8.68 16.24 16.04
N GLY A 58 9.75 16.51 15.30
CA GLY A 58 10.61 15.49 14.69
C GLY A 58 10.93 15.80 13.25
N ASP A 59 12.15 15.49 12.84
CA ASP A 59 12.63 15.62 11.47
C ASP A 59 12.26 14.37 10.67
N ILE A 60 11.01 14.31 10.19
CA ILE A 60 10.52 13.18 9.40
C ILE A 60 11.25 13.16 8.06
N ARG A 61 11.88 12.02 7.75
CA ARG A 61 12.59 11.81 6.49
C ARG A 61 12.06 10.60 5.75
N VAL A 62 11.75 10.77 4.48
CA VAL A 62 11.46 9.65 3.56
C VAL A 62 12.80 9.08 3.12
N ILE A 63 13.11 7.86 3.53
CA ILE A 63 14.41 7.21 3.31
C ILE A 63 14.45 6.37 2.05
N SER A 64 13.30 5.90 1.57
CA SER A 64 13.24 5.13 0.33
C SER A 64 11.88 5.21 -0.36
N ILE A 65 11.91 5.08 -1.69
CA ILE A 65 10.72 4.90 -2.52
C ILE A 65 10.91 3.67 -3.42
N SER A 66 10.02 2.71 -3.23
CA SER A 66 9.87 1.54 -4.09
C SER A 66 8.81 1.81 -5.16
N SER A 67 9.14 1.55 -6.42
CA SER A 67 8.26 1.83 -7.55
C SER A 67 7.53 0.60 -8.08
N GLY A 68 6.21 0.71 -8.19
CA GLY A 68 5.37 -0.09 -9.09
C GLY A 68 5.02 0.69 -10.35
N ASP A 69 4.24 0.10 -11.25
CA ASP A 69 3.74 0.77 -12.45
C ASP A 69 2.59 1.74 -12.16
N THR A 70 1.74 1.46 -11.17
CA THR A 70 0.63 2.33 -10.75
C THR A 70 0.68 2.74 -9.28
N HIS A 71 1.77 2.42 -8.58
CA HIS A 71 1.91 2.75 -7.17
C HIS A 71 3.35 3.09 -6.79
N LEU A 72 3.50 3.88 -5.72
CA LEU A 72 4.78 4.14 -5.06
C LEU A 72 4.64 3.77 -3.59
N LYS A 73 5.53 2.91 -3.09
CA LYS A 73 5.64 2.62 -1.67
C LYS A 73 6.76 3.47 -1.06
N ILE A 74 6.41 4.33 -0.11
CA ILE A 74 7.36 5.14 0.64
C ILE A 74 7.68 4.47 1.99
N VAL A 75 8.92 4.61 2.42
CA VAL A 75 9.38 4.24 3.78
C VAL A 75 9.99 5.49 4.42
N PHE A 76 9.69 5.73 5.69
CA PHE A 76 10.09 6.95 6.39
C PHE A 76 10.50 6.70 7.84
N GLU A 77 11.30 7.61 8.39
CA GLU A 77 11.82 7.59 9.77
C GLU A 77 11.79 8.99 10.40
N GLY A 78 12.38 9.12 11.60
CA GLY A 78 12.62 10.44 12.23
C GLY A 78 11.40 11.02 12.96
N VAL A 79 10.45 10.18 13.35
CA VAL A 79 9.25 10.62 14.07
C VAL A 79 9.54 10.64 15.57
N GLU A 80 9.49 11.82 16.17
CA GLU A 80 9.65 12.03 17.61
C GLU A 80 8.36 12.58 18.23
N GLY A 81 8.33 12.77 19.56
CA GLY A 81 7.22 13.41 20.24
C GLY A 81 5.88 12.65 20.26
N LYS A 82 4.80 13.38 20.53
CA LYS A 82 3.42 12.84 20.57
C LYS A 82 2.77 12.97 19.20
N TYR A 83 2.43 11.84 18.61
CA TYR A 83 1.71 11.71 17.35
C TYR A 83 0.85 10.45 17.39
N ASN A 84 -0.15 10.37 16.52
CA ASN A 84 -1.11 9.28 16.43
C ASN A 84 -1.23 8.74 14.99
N GLU A 85 -1.13 9.60 13.98
CA GLU A 85 -1.34 9.28 12.56
C GLU A 85 -0.34 10.05 11.68
N PHE A 86 -0.36 9.76 10.39
CA PHE A 86 0.45 10.46 9.39
C PHE A 86 -0.43 11.03 8.28
N GLU A 87 0.08 12.06 7.60
CA GLU A 87 -0.48 12.55 6.34
C GLU A 87 0.60 12.47 5.26
N THR A 88 0.26 11.93 4.11
CA THR A 88 1.10 12.00 2.91
C THR A 88 0.47 12.91 1.89
N ARG A 89 1.31 13.53 1.06
CA ARG A 89 0.89 14.37 -0.04
C ARG A 89 1.77 14.13 -1.25
N TRP A 90 1.15 14.03 -2.42
CA TRP A 90 1.86 13.73 -3.66
C TRP A 90 1.33 14.50 -4.87
N GLY A 91 2.20 14.66 -5.87
CA GLY A 91 1.90 15.40 -7.09
C GLY A 91 3.06 15.35 -8.10
N ILE A 92 2.81 15.76 -9.33
CA ILE A 92 3.82 15.71 -10.42
C ILE A 92 4.73 16.95 -10.48
N ASN A 93 4.44 17.96 -9.65
CA ASN A 93 5.20 19.20 -9.57
C ASN A 93 5.41 19.57 -8.11
N GLU A 94 6.68 19.60 -7.69
CA GLU A 94 7.07 19.87 -6.31
C GLU A 94 6.55 21.22 -5.79
N SER A 95 6.69 22.28 -6.60
CA SER A 95 6.25 23.63 -6.25
C SER A 95 4.73 23.76 -6.09
N LEU A 96 3.98 22.77 -6.56
CA LEU A 96 2.52 22.70 -6.47
C LEU A 96 2.03 21.74 -5.38
N LEU A 97 2.92 21.11 -4.59
CA LEU A 97 2.57 20.26 -3.44
C LEU A 97 1.99 21.08 -2.27
N LYS A 98 0.81 21.64 -2.48
CA LYS A 98 0.09 22.55 -1.57
C LYS A 98 -1.20 21.90 -1.05
N GLU A 99 -2.04 22.63 -0.33
CA GLU A 99 -3.22 22.05 0.32
C GLU A 99 -4.23 21.45 -0.66
N GLU A 100 -4.27 21.95 -1.89
CA GLU A 100 -5.08 21.46 -2.99
C GLU A 100 -4.55 20.18 -3.68
N SER A 101 -3.35 19.72 -3.31
CA SER A 101 -2.80 18.47 -3.85
C SER A 101 -3.49 17.23 -3.27
N LYS A 102 -3.37 16.11 -3.98
CA LYS A 102 -3.79 14.80 -3.44
C LYS A 102 -3.06 14.53 -2.13
N SER A 103 -3.83 14.22 -1.09
CA SER A 103 -3.32 13.88 0.23
C SER A 103 -4.20 12.84 0.90
N GLU A 104 -3.60 12.11 1.82
CA GLU A 104 -4.28 11.04 2.55
C GLU A 104 -3.72 10.93 3.96
N VAL A 105 -4.62 10.75 4.93
CA VAL A 105 -4.29 10.46 6.32
C VAL A 105 -4.27 8.96 6.51
N PHE A 106 -3.21 8.43 7.13
CA PHE A 106 -2.99 7.00 7.21
C PHE A 106 -2.25 6.57 8.48
N GLY A 107 -2.37 5.26 8.75
CA GLY A 107 -1.51 4.56 9.69
C GLY A 107 -1.75 4.90 11.16
N ASN A 108 -0.80 4.48 11.99
CA ASN A 108 -0.75 4.77 13.41
C ASN A 108 0.70 5.00 13.86
N ARG A 109 0.93 5.13 15.17
CA ARG A 109 2.27 5.38 15.74
C ARG A 109 3.37 4.42 15.32
N SER A 110 3.02 3.18 15.00
CA SER A 110 3.93 2.10 14.60
C SER A 110 4.13 2.02 13.08
N THR A 111 3.36 2.76 12.29
CA THR A 111 3.49 2.77 10.83
C THR A 111 4.81 3.42 10.41
N ARG A 112 5.51 2.79 9.46
CA ARG A 112 6.79 3.27 8.88
C ARG A 112 6.80 3.29 7.36
N SER A 113 5.69 2.91 6.73
CA SER A 113 5.58 2.88 5.28
C SER A 113 4.15 3.16 4.82
N TYR A 114 4.01 3.64 3.60
CA TYR A 114 2.72 3.87 2.96
C TYR A 114 2.77 3.53 1.47
N VAL A 115 1.67 3.03 0.91
CA VAL A 115 1.54 2.74 -0.53
C VAL A 115 0.59 3.77 -1.14
N ILE A 116 1.10 4.57 -2.06
CA ILE A 116 0.32 5.51 -2.86
C ILE A 116 -0.11 4.79 -4.12
N GLU A 117 -1.41 4.59 -4.30
CA GLU A 117 -2.00 3.86 -5.44
C GLU A 117 -2.56 4.81 -6.51
N ASP A 118 -3.14 4.23 -7.58
CA ASP A 118 -3.79 4.93 -8.69
C ASP A 118 -2.95 6.02 -9.36
N LEU A 119 -1.65 5.74 -9.51
CA LEU A 119 -0.70 6.60 -10.20
C LEU A 119 -0.60 6.25 -11.69
N ASN A 120 -0.27 7.26 -12.49
CA ASN A 120 0.02 7.04 -13.90
C ASN A 120 1.36 6.32 -14.05
N PRO A 121 1.48 5.32 -14.93
CA PRO A 121 2.75 4.69 -15.27
C PRO A 121 3.76 5.67 -15.87
N SER A 122 5.04 5.33 -15.78
CA SER A 122 6.15 6.09 -16.38
C SER A 122 6.21 7.58 -15.95
N THR A 123 5.68 7.91 -14.78
CA THR A 123 5.45 9.29 -14.34
C THR A 123 6.24 9.61 -13.07
N PHE A 124 6.87 10.78 -13.05
CA PHE A 124 7.54 11.29 -11.85
C PHE A 124 6.52 11.93 -10.89
N TYR A 125 6.64 11.57 -9.63
CA TYR A 125 5.90 12.15 -8.52
C TYR A 125 6.87 12.67 -7.47
N PHE A 126 6.45 13.73 -6.80
CA PHE A 126 7.05 14.24 -5.58
C PHE A 126 6.12 13.89 -4.42
N VAL A 127 6.68 13.41 -3.32
CA VAL A 127 5.97 12.92 -2.15
C VAL A 127 6.56 13.54 -0.89
N LYS A 128 5.70 13.93 0.06
CA LYS A 128 6.12 14.36 1.39
C LYS A 128 5.19 13.81 2.47
N VAL A 129 5.71 13.65 3.67
CA VAL A 129 5.00 13.06 4.82
C VAL A 129 5.09 13.99 6.02
N ARG A 130 4.04 14.03 6.85
CA ARG A 130 4.07 14.67 8.17
C ARG A 130 3.36 13.82 9.22
N ALA A 131 3.67 14.05 10.49
CA ALA A 131 2.96 13.46 11.62
C ALA A 131 1.77 14.32 12.07
N LEU A 132 0.74 13.66 12.60
CA LEU A 132 -0.46 14.24 13.18
C LEU A 132 -0.66 13.69 14.58
N ASN A 133 -1.16 14.49 15.53
CA ASN A 133 -1.57 14.01 16.86
C ASN A 133 -3.09 14.06 17.11
N GLY A 134 -3.88 14.36 16.07
CA GLY A 134 -5.33 14.52 16.16
C GLY A 134 -5.79 15.97 16.37
N CYS A 135 -4.96 16.84 16.94
CA CYS A 135 -5.29 18.26 17.16
C CYS A 135 -4.42 19.23 16.38
N ALA A 136 -3.19 18.82 16.07
CA ALA A 136 -2.20 19.61 15.38
C ALA A 136 -1.50 18.78 14.29
N LYS A 137 -1.04 19.50 13.27
CA LYS A 137 -0.31 18.99 12.12
C LYS A 137 1.17 19.36 12.28
N GLY A 138 2.06 18.40 12.21
CA GLY A 138 3.51 18.65 12.21
C GLY A 138 3.99 19.30 10.92
N GLU A 139 5.27 19.65 10.90
CA GLU A 139 5.95 20.11 9.69
C GLU A 139 6.03 18.99 8.65
N TRP A 140 6.06 19.41 7.38
CA TRP A 140 6.27 18.47 6.28
C TRP A 140 7.75 18.06 6.21
N SER A 141 7.98 16.78 5.88
CA SER A 141 9.29 16.34 5.38
C SER A 141 9.70 17.13 4.14
N ALA A 142 10.99 17.05 3.80
CA ALA A 142 11.43 17.37 2.45
C ALA A 142 10.63 16.56 1.41
N ALA A 143 10.38 17.17 0.25
CA ALA A 143 9.74 16.47 -0.85
C ALA A 143 10.74 15.54 -1.52
N VAL A 144 10.32 14.30 -1.73
CA VAL A 144 11.14 13.25 -2.35
C VAL A 144 10.55 12.86 -3.69
N ARG A 145 11.40 12.71 -4.69
CA ARG A 145 11.01 12.32 -6.04
C ARG A 145 11.07 10.80 -6.22
N GLY A 146 10.00 10.21 -6.75
CA GLY A 146 9.95 8.83 -7.21
C GLY A 146 9.32 8.73 -8.60
N ARG A 147 9.65 7.69 -9.35
CA ARG A 147 9.07 7.46 -10.69
C ARG A 147 8.35 6.13 -10.73
N THR A 148 7.11 6.11 -11.17
CA THR A 148 6.41 4.86 -11.46
C THR A 148 7.05 4.15 -12.65
N LEU A 149 7.02 2.82 -12.63
CA LEU A 149 7.59 1.99 -13.68
C LEU A 149 6.80 2.13 -14.99
N ASP A 150 7.44 1.77 -16.09
CA ASP A 150 6.74 1.63 -17.36
C ASP A 150 5.72 0.49 -17.24
N ARG A 151 4.53 0.69 -17.81
CA ARG A 151 3.52 -0.36 -17.86
C ARG A 151 4.06 -1.53 -18.67
N ALA A 152 4.21 -2.68 -18.04
CA ALA A 152 4.58 -3.88 -18.76
C ALA A 152 3.49 -4.21 -19.80
N ALA A 153 3.91 -4.72 -20.96
CA ALA A 153 2.96 -5.33 -21.90
C ALA A 153 2.14 -6.39 -21.16
N ALA A 154 0.82 -6.40 -21.37
CA ALA A 154 -0.14 -7.17 -20.58
C ALA A 154 0.36 -8.60 -20.26
N GLY A 155 0.54 -8.89 -18.97
CA GLY A 155 0.82 -10.25 -18.49
C GLY A 155 1.88 -10.41 -17.41
N ASN A 156 2.76 -9.44 -17.16
CA ASN A 156 3.78 -9.55 -16.10
C ASN A 156 3.97 -8.21 -15.37
N VAL A 157 3.38 -8.05 -14.19
CA VAL A 157 3.78 -6.99 -13.26
C VAL A 157 5.13 -7.40 -12.67
N LYS A 158 6.15 -6.62 -12.97
CA LYS A 158 7.51 -6.83 -12.49
C LYS A 158 7.71 -5.92 -11.30
N THR A 159 7.82 -6.50 -10.11
CA THR A 159 7.94 -5.71 -8.87
C THR A 159 9.37 -5.78 -8.37
N THR A 160 9.93 -4.61 -8.07
CA THR A 160 11.14 -4.48 -7.27
C THR A 160 10.83 -3.66 -6.05
N GLU A 161 11.00 -4.24 -4.86
CA GLU A 161 10.71 -3.57 -3.59
C GLU A 161 11.97 -3.39 -2.73
N ILE A 162 12.16 -2.21 -2.13
CA ILE A 162 13.16 -2.03 -1.06
C ILE A 162 12.55 -2.63 0.20
N VAL A 163 13.11 -3.75 0.66
CA VAL A 163 12.64 -4.46 1.85
C VAL A 163 13.45 -4.15 3.08
N ASP A 164 14.64 -3.57 2.92
CA ASP A 164 15.51 -3.16 4.02
C ASP A 164 16.38 -1.97 3.59
N TYR A 165 16.57 -1.01 4.50
CA TYR A 165 17.44 0.15 4.36
C TYR A 165 18.14 0.37 5.70
N THR A 166 19.46 0.45 5.70
CA THR A 166 20.24 0.80 6.89
C THR A 166 21.35 1.76 6.51
N SER A 167 21.48 2.86 7.23
CA SER A 167 22.62 3.78 7.13
C SER A 167 23.44 3.68 8.41
N ILE A 168 24.72 3.37 8.29
CA ILE A 168 25.64 3.22 9.42
C ILE A 168 26.79 4.19 9.20
N ALA A 169 26.99 5.14 10.12
CA ALA A 169 28.16 6.00 10.11
C ALA A 169 29.43 5.12 10.09
N ALA A 170 30.34 5.38 9.16
CA ALA A 170 31.62 4.70 9.16
C ALA A 170 32.34 5.08 10.45
N THR A 171 32.75 4.07 11.23
CA THR A 171 33.66 4.30 12.35
C THR A 171 34.85 5.08 11.82
N PRO A 172 35.17 6.27 12.37
CA PRO A 172 36.34 7.02 11.98
C PRO A 172 37.53 6.07 12.09
N GLY A 173 38.14 5.73 10.95
CA GLY A 173 39.43 5.07 10.97
C GLY A 173 40.35 5.97 11.76
N GLU A 174 40.98 5.43 12.80
CA GLU A 174 41.92 6.13 13.66
C GLU A 174 43.11 6.63 12.83
N SER A 175 42.93 7.80 12.22
CA SER A 175 43.98 8.57 11.59
C SER A 175 44.59 9.43 12.68
N SER A 176 45.62 8.90 13.33
CA SER A 176 46.57 9.67 14.11
C SER A 176 47.16 10.76 13.20
N GLY A 177 47.00 12.04 13.55
CA GLY A 177 47.66 13.13 12.83
C GLY A 177 47.01 14.49 13.00
N SER A 178 47.39 15.17 14.09
CA SER A 178 47.52 16.62 14.27
C SER A 178 46.52 17.58 13.60
N GLU A 179 45.84 18.35 14.46
CA GLU A 179 45.23 19.63 14.11
C GLU A 179 46.24 20.54 13.39
N GLU A 180 46.05 20.74 12.08
CA GLU A 180 46.55 21.93 11.40
C GLU A 180 45.38 22.66 10.73
N ILE A 181 45.29 23.95 11.04
CA ILE A 181 44.34 24.90 10.49
C ILE A 181 44.70 25.07 9.01
N SER A 182 44.03 24.32 8.13
CA SER A 182 44.18 24.45 6.68
C SER A 182 42.83 24.77 6.04
N SER A 183 42.83 25.85 5.27
CA SER A 183 41.75 26.30 4.39
C SER A 183 41.52 25.30 3.25
N ALA A 184 41.13 24.07 3.59
CA ALA A 184 40.81 23.03 2.64
C ALA A 184 39.43 23.29 2.03
N PRO A 185 39.24 23.09 0.70
CA PRO A 185 37.92 23.16 0.09
C PRO A 185 36.98 22.18 0.81
N ALA A 186 35.71 22.55 0.94
CA ALA A 186 34.67 21.74 1.58
C ALA A 186 34.84 20.26 1.19
N GLN A 187 35.18 19.41 2.17
CA GLN A 187 35.41 17.99 1.92
C GLN A 187 34.08 17.41 1.41
N VAL A 188 34.07 16.89 0.19
CA VAL A 188 32.90 16.22 -0.37
C VAL A 188 32.68 14.95 0.44
N LEU A 189 31.58 14.90 1.21
CA LEU A 189 31.22 13.72 1.96
C LEU A 189 30.86 12.60 0.98
N THR A 190 31.53 11.46 1.14
CA THR A 190 31.30 10.30 0.28
C THR A 190 30.98 9.06 1.11
N HIS A 191 30.14 8.22 0.54
CA HIS A 191 29.52 7.06 1.17
C HIS A 191 29.82 5.78 0.37
N THR A 192 29.64 4.64 1.04
CA THR A 192 29.66 3.31 0.42
C THR A 192 28.24 2.79 0.37
N LEU A 193 27.74 2.50 -0.83
CA LEU A 193 26.41 1.95 -1.06
C LEU A 193 26.51 0.45 -1.36
N ASN A 194 26.00 -0.36 -0.45
CA ASN A 194 25.84 -1.80 -0.56
C ASN A 194 24.42 -2.12 -1.03
N VAL A 195 24.28 -2.69 -2.22
CA VAL A 195 22.99 -3.14 -2.76
C VAL A 195 22.94 -4.66 -2.73
N LYS A 196 22.00 -5.21 -1.99
CA LYS A 196 21.74 -6.64 -1.92
C LYS A 196 20.47 -6.97 -2.70
N VAL A 197 20.54 -7.90 -3.64
CA VAL A 197 19.40 -8.34 -4.44
C VAL A 197 18.94 -9.73 -3.97
N VAL A 198 17.66 -9.83 -3.65
CA VAL A 198 17.01 -11.06 -3.17
C VAL A 198 15.77 -11.38 -4.00
N ASN A 199 15.35 -12.64 -4.01
CA ASN A 199 14.12 -13.08 -4.67
C ASN A 199 12.90 -12.98 -3.74
N ALA A 200 11.73 -13.41 -4.23
CA ALA A 200 10.48 -13.42 -3.48
C ALA A 200 10.55 -14.13 -2.11
N ALA A 201 11.41 -15.15 -1.98
CA ALA A 201 11.64 -15.93 -0.78
C ALA A 201 12.76 -15.37 0.13
N GLY A 202 13.38 -14.24 -0.25
CA GLY A 202 14.49 -13.63 0.51
C GLY A 202 15.87 -14.24 0.22
N ASN A 203 15.98 -15.17 -0.72
CA ASN A 203 17.25 -15.78 -1.09
C ASN A 203 18.05 -14.85 -2.01
N PRO A 204 19.39 -14.78 -1.86
CA PRO A 204 20.24 -13.93 -2.70
C PRO A 204 20.19 -14.34 -4.17
N VAL A 205 20.23 -13.35 -5.08
CA VAL A 205 20.20 -13.58 -6.53
C VAL A 205 21.52 -13.13 -7.15
N PRO A 206 22.39 -14.06 -7.59
CA PRO A 206 23.62 -13.73 -8.30
C PRO A 206 23.38 -13.33 -9.75
N GLY A 207 24.33 -12.59 -10.33
CA GLY A 207 24.30 -12.28 -11.76
C GLY A 207 23.33 -11.17 -12.16
N VAL A 208 22.78 -10.41 -11.21
CA VAL A 208 21.87 -9.29 -11.47
C VAL A 208 22.68 -8.05 -11.83
N SER A 209 22.34 -7.41 -12.94
CA SER A 209 22.95 -6.13 -13.33
C SER A 209 22.33 -5.01 -12.51
N VAL A 210 23.15 -4.26 -11.77
CA VAL A 210 22.74 -3.11 -10.96
C VAL A 210 23.40 -1.86 -11.54
N VAL A 211 22.59 -0.85 -11.87
CA VAL A 211 23.02 0.39 -12.53
C VAL A 211 22.58 1.59 -11.70
N ILE A 212 23.49 2.52 -11.42
CA ILE A 212 23.17 3.82 -10.82
C ILE A 212 23.18 4.87 -11.94
N THR A 213 21.99 5.27 -12.40
CA THR A 213 21.83 6.07 -13.62
C THR A 213 22.59 7.40 -13.58
N ALA A 214 22.49 8.13 -12.46
CA ALA A 214 23.09 9.45 -12.33
C ALA A 214 24.64 9.44 -12.37
N LEU A 215 25.26 8.33 -11.96
CA LEU A 215 26.71 8.17 -11.92
C LEU A 215 27.26 7.43 -13.15
N GLY A 216 26.39 6.81 -13.95
CA GLY A 216 26.80 6.00 -15.10
C GLY A 216 27.60 4.75 -14.70
N VAL A 217 27.50 4.30 -13.45
CA VAL A 217 28.20 3.11 -12.94
C VAL A 217 27.28 1.90 -12.95
N SER A 218 27.85 0.73 -13.23
CA SER A 218 27.14 -0.54 -13.17
C SER A 218 28.04 -1.64 -12.66
N ALA A 219 27.44 -2.62 -12.00
CA ALA A 219 28.11 -3.80 -11.51
C ALA A 219 27.12 -4.98 -11.40
N VAL A 220 27.66 -6.19 -11.25
CA VAL A 220 26.87 -7.42 -11.23
C VAL A 220 26.94 -8.03 -9.85
N THR A 221 25.80 -8.50 -9.32
CA THR A 221 25.75 -9.13 -8.00
C THR A 221 26.55 -10.43 -7.94
N ASP A 222 27.23 -10.64 -6.81
CA ASP A 222 27.99 -11.86 -6.52
C ASP A 222 27.09 -13.04 -6.08
N TYR A 223 27.69 -14.16 -5.64
CA TYR A 223 26.98 -15.34 -5.13
C TYR A 223 26.13 -15.08 -3.87
N GLN A 224 26.40 -13.99 -3.16
CA GLN A 224 25.62 -13.50 -2.01
C GLN A 224 24.55 -12.49 -2.43
N GLY A 225 24.40 -12.22 -3.73
CA GLY A 225 23.48 -11.23 -4.26
C GLY A 225 23.91 -9.80 -3.97
N LEU A 226 25.16 -9.57 -3.58
CA LEU A 226 25.66 -8.27 -3.13
C LEU A 226 26.45 -7.55 -4.24
N VAL A 227 26.33 -6.24 -4.27
CA VAL A 227 27.20 -5.34 -5.03
C VAL A 227 27.49 -4.09 -4.19
N THR A 228 28.72 -3.57 -4.30
CA THR A 228 29.17 -2.41 -3.54
C THR A 228 29.62 -1.30 -4.49
N PHE A 229 29.15 -0.09 -4.23
CA PHE A 229 29.55 1.13 -4.91
C PHE A 229 30.21 2.07 -3.90
N GLU A 230 31.45 2.47 -4.16
CA GLU A 230 32.21 3.37 -3.29
C GLU A 230 32.19 4.80 -3.82
N LYS A 231 32.52 5.76 -2.94
CA LYS A 231 32.69 7.18 -3.28
C LYS A 231 31.43 7.83 -3.84
N ILE A 232 30.29 7.49 -3.25
CA ILE A 232 28.98 8.02 -3.63
C ILE A 232 28.74 9.31 -2.84
N GLU A 233 28.51 10.42 -3.52
CA GLU A 233 28.16 11.69 -2.85
C GLU A 233 26.78 11.60 -2.19
N THR A 234 26.49 12.53 -1.29
CA THR A 234 25.16 12.64 -0.68
C THR A 234 24.11 13.01 -1.74
N GLY A 235 22.99 12.29 -1.79
CA GLY A 235 21.88 12.64 -2.68
C GLY A 235 20.94 11.50 -3.06
N TRP A 236 19.97 11.83 -3.91
CA TRP A 236 19.00 10.88 -4.45
C TRP A 236 19.53 10.18 -5.70
N TYR A 237 19.53 8.84 -5.66
CA TYR A 237 19.97 8.00 -6.76
C TYR A 237 18.87 7.07 -7.24
N GLU A 238 18.77 6.93 -8.56
CA GLU A 238 17.96 5.89 -9.21
C GLU A 238 18.81 4.64 -9.44
N ILE A 239 18.45 3.57 -8.73
CA ILE A 239 19.07 2.26 -8.86
C ILE A 239 18.18 1.41 -9.75
N THR A 240 18.73 0.96 -10.88
CA THR A 240 18.04 0.04 -11.79
C THR A 240 18.65 -1.35 -11.70
N THR A 241 17.84 -2.34 -11.36
CA THR A 241 18.23 -3.75 -11.33
C THR A 241 17.62 -4.48 -12.50
N GLU A 242 18.42 -5.29 -13.23
CA GLU A 242 17.95 -6.16 -14.31
C GLU A 242 18.28 -7.63 -14.03
N ALA A 243 17.25 -8.45 -13.83
CA ALA A 243 17.37 -9.89 -13.56
C ALA A 243 16.38 -10.67 -14.43
N LEU A 244 16.82 -11.71 -15.17
CA LEU A 244 15.93 -12.54 -16.00
C LEU A 244 15.05 -11.72 -16.99
N GLY A 245 15.59 -10.62 -17.52
CA GLY A 245 14.86 -9.68 -18.40
C GLY A 245 13.83 -8.81 -17.67
N ILE A 246 13.84 -8.79 -16.33
CA ILE A 246 13.03 -7.92 -15.49
C ILE A 246 13.86 -6.72 -15.08
N LYS A 247 13.47 -5.53 -15.52
CA LYS A 247 14.01 -4.26 -15.04
C LYS A 247 13.12 -3.72 -13.94
N GLY A 248 13.72 -3.32 -12.83
CA GLY A 248 13.06 -2.53 -11.80
C GLY A 248 13.94 -1.36 -11.40
N THR A 249 13.31 -0.23 -11.12
CA THR A 249 13.98 1.03 -10.78
C THR A 249 13.48 1.49 -9.42
N GLN A 250 14.40 1.92 -8.56
CA GLN A 250 14.10 2.38 -7.21
C GLN A 250 14.87 3.65 -6.90
N SER A 251 14.26 4.51 -6.08
CA SER A 251 14.89 5.76 -5.63
C SER A 251 15.35 5.59 -4.19
N VAL A 252 16.65 5.78 -3.98
CA VAL A 252 17.32 5.65 -2.67
C VAL A 252 17.97 6.99 -2.34
N ASN A 253 17.78 7.44 -1.10
CA ASN A 253 18.56 8.54 -0.57
C ASN A 253 19.88 8.01 -0.02
N VAL A 254 20.98 8.67 -0.35
CA VAL A 254 22.29 8.42 0.25
C VAL A 254 22.59 9.62 1.14
N ASP A 255 22.29 9.51 2.44
CA ASP A 255 22.27 10.64 3.38
C ASP A 255 22.84 10.34 4.78
N GLY A 256 23.85 9.48 4.87
CA GLY A 256 24.44 9.18 6.17
C GLY A 256 25.24 10.34 6.80
N GLU A 257 25.42 10.27 8.11
CA GLU A 257 26.28 11.20 8.84
C GLU A 257 27.76 10.91 8.50
N GLY A 258 28.46 11.92 7.96
CA GLY A 258 29.85 11.76 7.51
C GLY A 258 29.99 10.72 6.39
N SER A 259 31.12 10.03 6.32
CA SER A 259 31.19 8.83 5.48
C SER A 259 30.37 7.71 6.12
N SER A 260 29.47 7.08 5.37
CA SER A 260 28.59 6.03 5.88
C SER A 260 28.55 4.82 4.95
N VAL A 261 28.18 3.67 5.51
CA VAL A 261 27.82 2.47 4.76
C VAL A 261 26.29 2.39 4.72
N ILE A 262 25.73 2.46 3.53
CA ILE A 262 24.30 2.36 3.29
C ILE A 262 24.00 1.00 2.67
N ALA A 263 23.16 0.21 3.32
CA ALA A 263 22.71 -1.09 2.85
C ALA A 263 21.27 -1.01 2.34
N VAL A 264 21.03 -1.44 1.12
CA VAL A 264 19.70 -1.51 0.50
C VAL A 264 19.43 -2.94 0.05
N THR A 265 18.32 -3.53 0.50
CA THR A 265 17.88 -4.84 0.00
C THR A 265 16.75 -4.70 -1.00
N ILE A 266 16.98 -5.12 -2.24
CA ILE A 266 16.04 -5.08 -3.36
C ILE A 266 15.47 -6.47 -3.59
N LYS A 267 14.17 -6.62 -3.38
CA LYS A 267 13.41 -7.84 -3.65
C LYS A 267 12.89 -7.81 -5.08
N VAL A 268 13.24 -8.80 -5.90
CA VAL A 268 12.78 -8.93 -7.29
C VAL A 268 11.75 -10.05 -7.41
N GLY A 269 10.65 -9.79 -8.13
CA GLY A 269 9.62 -10.80 -8.43
C GLY A 269 8.79 -10.52 -9.69
N SER A 270 8.11 -11.57 -10.15
CA SER A 270 7.05 -11.50 -11.18
C SER A 270 5.70 -11.74 -10.52
N SER A 271 4.79 -10.79 -10.63
CA SER A 271 3.39 -10.94 -10.26
C SER A 271 2.55 -10.96 -11.54
N VAL A 272 1.78 -12.03 -11.76
CA VAL A 272 0.77 -12.05 -12.82
C VAL A 272 -0.49 -11.45 -12.20
N GLU A 273 -0.84 -10.22 -12.58
CA GLU A 273 -2.09 -9.62 -12.16
C GLU A 273 -3.25 -10.46 -12.72
N LYS A 274 -4.00 -11.12 -11.83
CA LYS A 274 -5.20 -11.84 -12.22
C LYS A 274 -6.24 -10.79 -12.58
N SER A 275 -6.39 -10.53 -13.89
CA SER A 275 -7.38 -9.62 -14.45
C SER A 275 -8.73 -9.78 -13.73
N PRO A 276 -9.36 -8.70 -13.25
CA PRO A 276 -10.66 -8.81 -12.59
C PRO A 276 -11.63 -9.43 -13.59
N GLU A 277 -12.14 -10.62 -13.28
CA GLU A 277 -13.19 -11.27 -14.05
C GLU A 277 -14.35 -10.29 -14.17
N LYS A 278 -14.57 -9.75 -15.37
CA LYS A 278 -15.76 -8.94 -15.66
C LYS A 278 -16.97 -9.78 -15.25
N PRO A 279 -17.91 -9.26 -14.42
CA PRO A 279 -19.09 -10.02 -14.07
C PRO A 279 -19.82 -10.40 -15.36
N SER A 280 -19.93 -11.70 -15.62
CA SER A 280 -20.54 -12.19 -16.84
C SER A 280 -22.00 -11.72 -16.89
N LEU A 281 -22.38 -11.00 -17.94
CA LEU A 281 -23.75 -10.55 -18.23
C LEU A 281 -24.74 -11.70 -18.49
N VAL A 282 -24.35 -12.95 -18.22
CA VAL A 282 -25.14 -14.17 -18.47
C VAL A 282 -26.44 -14.20 -17.67
N TRP A 283 -26.50 -13.54 -16.51
CA TRP A 283 -27.73 -13.46 -15.70
C TRP A 283 -28.83 -12.58 -16.31
N LEU A 284 -28.50 -11.64 -17.19
CA LEU A 284 -29.50 -10.74 -17.81
C LEU A 284 -30.24 -11.39 -18.98
N VAL A 285 -29.63 -12.36 -19.67
CA VAL A 285 -30.25 -13.03 -20.82
C VAL A 285 -31.28 -14.10 -20.40
N GLY A 286 -31.12 -14.69 -19.20
CA GLY A 286 -32.01 -15.74 -18.69
C GLY A 286 -33.33 -15.26 -18.06
N LEU A 287 -33.41 -14.00 -17.61
CA LEU A 287 -34.60 -13.47 -16.92
C LEU A 287 -35.67 -12.92 -17.87
N LEU A 288 -35.29 -12.48 -19.07
CA LEU A 288 -36.23 -11.99 -20.10
C LEU A 288 -37.19 -13.08 -20.64
N PRO A 289 -36.79 -14.32 -20.93
CA PRO A 289 -37.74 -15.34 -21.40
C PRO A 289 -38.69 -15.83 -20.30
N LEU A 290 -38.26 -15.87 -19.04
CA LEU A 290 -39.10 -16.32 -17.91
C LEU A 290 -40.24 -15.34 -17.59
N SER A 291 -39.99 -14.03 -17.66
CA SER A 291 -41.03 -13.02 -17.42
C SER A 291 -42.12 -13.05 -18.49
N ILE A 292 -41.77 -13.32 -19.76
CA ILE A 292 -42.73 -13.48 -20.86
C ILE A 292 -43.59 -14.73 -20.66
N ILE A 293 -43.01 -15.85 -20.22
CA ILE A 293 -43.74 -17.09 -19.95
C ILE A 293 -44.71 -16.91 -18.78
N VAL A 294 -44.26 -16.28 -17.68
CA VAL A 294 -45.11 -15.99 -16.52
C VAL A 294 -46.26 -15.05 -16.92
N TYR A 295 -45.98 -14.00 -17.70
CA TYR A 295 -47.01 -13.09 -18.20
C TYR A 295 -48.04 -13.81 -19.09
N ALA A 296 -47.61 -14.71 -19.97
CA ALA A 296 -48.50 -15.49 -20.81
C ALA A 296 -49.40 -16.44 -19.99
N LEU A 297 -48.86 -17.07 -18.94
CA LEU A 297 -49.62 -17.95 -18.04
C LEU A 297 -50.66 -17.17 -17.22
N VAL A 298 -50.26 -16.02 -16.67
CA VAL A 298 -51.18 -15.11 -15.95
C VAL A 298 -52.31 -14.66 -16.87
N ARG A 299 -52.00 -14.22 -18.10
CA ARG A 299 -53.03 -13.78 -19.06
C ARG A 299 -54.01 -14.90 -19.42
N LYS A 300 -53.55 -16.15 -19.55
CA LYS A 300 -54.41 -17.32 -19.80
C LYS A 300 -55.35 -17.63 -18.64
N LEU A 301 -54.91 -17.42 -17.40
CA LEU A 301 -55.73 -17.63 -16.20
C LEU A 301 -56.82 -16.57 -16.05
N PHE A 302 -56.54 -15.32 -16.44
CA PHE A 302 -57.53 -14.23 -16.40
C PHE A 302 -58.51 -14.24 -17.58
N ALA A 303 -58.13 -14.78 -18.75
CA ALA A 303 -59.03 -14.89 -19.90
C ALA A 303 -60.18 -15.92 -19.71
N LYS A 304 -60.08 -16.83 -18.73
CA LYS A 304 -61.13 -17.81 -18.43
C LYS A 304 -62.25 -17.31 -17.52
N LYS A 305 -62.25 -16.03 -17.11
CA LYS A 305 -63.26 -15.47 -16.19
C LYS A 305 -64.33 -14.59 -16.83
N VAL A 306 -64.46 -14.56 -18.15
CA VAL A 306 -65.56 -13.86 -18.83
C VAL A 306 -66.24 -14.79 -19.84
N LEU A 307 -67.27 -15.50 -19.36
CA LEU A 307 -68.44 -16.00 -20.11
C LEU A 307 -69.42 -16.61 -19.09
N TYR A 308 -70.29 -15.76 -18.56
CA TYR A 308 -71.66 -16.08 -18.17
C TYR A 308 -72.55 -15.07 -18.92
#